data_AF-A0AAV7XRK2-F1
#
_entry.id   AF-A0AAV7XRK2-F1
#
_cell.length_a   1.000
_cell.length_b   1.000
_cell.length_c   1.000
_cell.angle_alpha   90.00
_cell.angle_beta   90.00
_cell.angle_gamma   90.00
#
_symmetry.space_group_name_H-M   'P 1'
#
loop_
_entity.id
_entity.type
_entity.pdbx_description
1 polymer ?
#
loop_
_entity_poly.entity_id
_entity_poly.type
_entity_poly.pdbx_seq_one_letter_code
_entity_poly.pdbx_strand_id
1 'polypeptide(L)' 'MTSIPGNEAELQLYRVMQRASLLAYYDTLLEMGGDDLQQLCEAGEEEFLEIMALVGMANKPLHVRRMQKALQEWFNNPGE' A
#
# COMPACT_ATOMS: atom_id res chain seq x y z
N MET A 1 9.06 11.50 8.88
CA MET A 1 8.47 12.48 7.96
C MET A 1 8.17 11.69 6.70
N THR A 2 6.94 11.73 6.19
CA THR A 2 6.58 10.97 4.98
C THR A 2 7.08 11.69 3.73
N SER A 3 7.63 10.96 2.78
CA SER A 3 8.12 11.49 1.50
C SER A 3 6.99 12.10 0.68
N ILE A 4 7.34 13.07 -0.16
CA ILE A 4 6.41 13.69 -1.11
C ILE A 4 6.39 12.83 -2.38
N PRO A 5 5.21 12.46 -2.90
CA PRO A 5 5.13 11.68 -4.14
C PRO A 5 5.83 12.37 -5.33
N GLY A 6 6.66 11.64 -6.05
CA GLY A 6 7.44 12.12 -7.20
C GLY A 6 6.77 11.89 -8.56
N ASN A 7 5.78 10.98 -8.63
CA ASN A 7 5.05 10.64 -9.85
C ASN A 7 3.58 10.26 -9.56
N GLU A 8 2.80 9.97 -10.62
CA GLU A 8 1.37 9.65 -10.48
C GLU A 8 1.10 8.35 -9.72
N ALA A 9 1.90 7.29 -9.95
CA ALA A 9 1.74 6.01 -9.25
C ALA A 9 1.99 6.16 -7.75
N GLU A 10 3.09 6.82 -7.39
CA GLU A 10 3.41 7.18 -6.00
C GLU A 10 2.34 8.06 -5.35
N LEU A 11 1.72 8.97 -6.11
CA LEU A 11 0.64 9.84 -5.63
C LEU A 11 -0.63 9.05 -5.35
N GLN A 12 -0.99 8.10 -6.22
CA GLN A 12 -2.13 7.21 -5.99
C GLN A 12 -1.89 6.35 -4.74
N LEU A 13 -0.70 5.74 -4.62
CA LEU A 13 -0.31 4.99 -3.42
C LEU A 13 -0.42 5.85 -2.16
N TYR A 14 0.15 7.06 -2.19
CA TYR A 14 0.09 8.00 -1.07
C TYR A 14 -1.36 8.28 -0.63
N ARG A 15 -2.27 8.52 -1.58
CA ARG A 15 -3.69 8.79 -1.29
C ARG A 15 -4.39 7.58 -0.66
N VAL A 16 -4.18 6.39 -1.21
CA VAL A 16 -4.72 5.14 -0.66
C VAL A 16 -4.25 4.93 0.77
N MET A 17 -2.94 5.09 1.01
CA MET A 17 -2.34 4.93 2.33
C MET A 17 -2.79 6.03 3.31
N GLN A 18 -2.97 7.27 2.85
CA GLN A 18 -3.51 8.36 3.66
C GLN A 18 -4.92 8.06 4.14
N ARG A 19 -5.82 7.68 3.22
CA ARG A 19 -7.21 7.32 3.56
C ARG A 19 -7.28 6.13 4.50
N ALA A 20 -6.42 5.14 4.31
CA ALA A 20 -6.34 3.97 5.18
C ALA A 20 -5.67 4.25 6.55
N SER A 21 -5.15 5.47 6.78
CA SER A 21 -4.33 5.81 7.95
C SER A 21 -3.10 4.90 8.09
N LEU A 22 -2.42 4.66 6.97
CA LEU A 22 -1.25 3.80 6.81
C LEU A 22 -0.01 4.56 6.27
N LEU A 23 -0.02 5.89 6.15
CA LEU A 23 1.13 6.68 5.65
C LEU A 23 2.47 6.41 6.37
N ALA A 24 2.44 5.86 7.58
CA ALA A 24 3.64 5.44 8.29
C ALA A 24 4.45 4.35 7.56
N TYR A 25 3.85 3.64 6.60
CA TYR A 25 4.50 2.59 5.80
C TYR A 25 4.90 3.06 4.40
N TYR A 26 4.55 4.29 4.02
CA TYR A 26 4.70 4.78 2.64
C TYR A 26 6.16 4.78 2.21
N ASP A 27 7.04 5.36 3.03
CA ASP A 27 8.46 5.42 2.73
C ASP A 27 9.08 4.02 2.59
N THR A 28 8.72 3.10 3.50
CA THR A 28 9.20 1.71 3.45
C THR A 28 8.69 0.95 2.21
N LEU A 29 7.45 1.20 1.78
CA LEU A 29 6.93 0.61 0.53
C LEU A 29 7.73 1.12 -0.68
N LEU A 30 7.97 2.43 -0.77
CA LEU A 30 8.76 3.02 -1.87
C LEU A 30 10.20 2.49 -1.89
N GLU A 31 10.85 2.41 -0.73
CA GLU A 31 12.21 1.85 -0.61
C GLU A 31 12.31 0.40 -1.09
N MET A 32 11.22 -0.37 -0.96
CA MET A 32 11.12 -1.75 -1.42
C MET A 32 10.62 -1.90 -2.87
N GLY A 33 10.37 -0.79 -3.57
CA GLY A 33 9.83 -0.79 -4.94
C GLY A 33 8.32 -1.08 -5.03
N GLY A 34 7.58 -0.91 -3.92
CA GLY A 34 6.12 -1.03 -3.88
C GLY A 34 5.44 0.29 -4.21
N ASP A 35 5.71 0.86 -5.38
CA ASP A 35 5.19 2.14 -5.88
C ASP A 35 3.97 2.01 -6.80
N ASP A 36 3.67 0.79 -7.27
CA ASP A 36 2.56 0.49 -8.17
C ASP A 36 1.39 -0.23 -7.44
N LEU A 37 0.23 0.44 -7.39
CA LEU A 37 -0.97 -0.10 -6.77
C LEU A 37 -1.59 -1.27 -7.53
N GLN A 38 -1.47 -1.30 -8.85
CA GLN A 38 -2.01 -2.38 -9.66
C GLN A 38 -1.27 -3.69 -9.35
N GLN A 39 0.06 -3.65 -9.25
CA GLN A 39 0.86 -4.81 -8.84
C GLN A 39 0.50 -5.30 -7.43
N LEU A 40 0.31 -4.37 -6.49
CA LEU A 40 -0.11 -4.72 -5.12
C LEU A 40 -1.53 -5.34 -5.07
N CYS A 41 -2.43 -4.95 -5.98
CA CYS A 41 -3.77 -5.52 -6.12
C CYS A 41 -3.76 -6.88 -6.81
N GLU A 42 -2.86 -7.09 -7.77
CA GLU A 42 -2.73 -8.33 -8.55
C GLU A 42 -1.91 -9.41 -7.81
N ALA A 43 -1.16 -9.03 -6.78
CA ALA A 43 -0.40 -9.94 -5.94
C ALA A 43 -1.28 -11.05 -5.36
N GLY A 44 -0.80 -12.29 -5.47
CA GLY A 44 -1.44 -13.44 -4.84
C GLY A 44 -1.42 -13.33 -3.31
N GLU A 45 -2.20 -14.16 -2.61
CA GLU A 45 -2.29 -14.10 -1.14
C GLU A 45 -0.93 -14.28 -0.45
N GLU A 46 -0.13 -15.26 -0.90
CA GLU A 46 1.20 -15.54 -0.32
C GLU A 46 2.17 -14.37 -0.53
N GLU A 47 2.30 -13.91 -1.78
CA GLU A 47 3.12 -12.75 -2.15
C GLU A 47 2.69 -11.49 -1.40
N PHE A 48 1.39 -11.23 -1.31
CA PHE A 48 0.87 -10.09 -0.57
C PHE A 48 1.27 -10.14 0.91
N LEU A 49 1.11 -11.30 1.56
CA LEU A 49 1.51 -11.48 2.96
C LEU A 49 3.02 -11.35 3.16
N GLU A 50 3.83 -11.82 2.21
CA GLU A 50 5.28 -11.62 2.22
C GLU A 50 5.65 -10.13 2.13
N ILE A 51 5.06 -9.39 1.20
CA ILE A 51 5.26 -7.93 1.07
C ILE A 51 4.86 -7.23 2.37
N MET A 52 3.68 -7.55 2.92
CA MET A 52 3.20 -6.98 4.19
C MET A 52 4.16 -7.30 5.34
N ALA A 53 4.76 -8.48 5.36
CA ALA A 53 5.75 -8.84 6.36
C ALA A 53 7.04 -8.01 6.19
N LEU A 54 7.54 -7.87 4.96
CA LEU A 54 8.74 -7.11 4.64
C LEU A 54 8.62 -5.63 5.04
N VAL A 55 7.46 -5.01 4.82
CA VAL A 55 7.21 -3.61 5.20
C VAL A 55 6.83 -3.43 6.67
N GLY A 56 6.95 -4.48 7.49
CA GLY A 56 6.77 -4.40 8.94
C GLY A 56 5.31 -4.49 9.43
N MET A 57 4.40 -5.03 8.62
CA MET A 57 3.01 -5.31 9.01
C MET A 57 2.77 -6.73 9.54
N ALA A 58 3.75 -7.64 9.48
CA ALA A 58 3.61 -9.06 9.91
C ALA A 58 2.89 -9.23 11.27
N ASN A 59 3.28 -8.42 12.27
CA ASN A 59 2.74 -8.48 13.63
C ASN A 59 1.58 -7.49 13.87
N LYS A 60 1.01 -6.91 12.81
CA LYS A 60 -0.03 -5.87 12.87
C LYS A 60 -1.21 -6.25 11.98
N PRO A 61 -2.01 -7.27 12.35
CA PRO A 61 -3.05 -7.83 11.50
C PRO A 61 -4.14 -6.82 11.11
N LEU A 62 -4.42 -5.82 11.96
CA LEU A 62 -5.38 -4.76 11.62
C LEU A 62 -4.83 -3.77 10.57
N HIS A 63 -3.52 -3.64 10.44
CA HIS A 63 -2.91 -2.81 9.39
C HIS A 63 -2.98 -3.54 8.06
N VAL A 64 -2.67 -4.83 8.06
CA VAL A 64 -2.84 -5.72 6.89
C VAL A 64 -4.28 -5.67 6.38
N ARG A 65 -5.28 -5.83 7.27
CA ARG A 65 -6.70 -5.73 6.89
C ARG A 65 -7.09 -4.36 6.32
N ARG A 66 -6.54 -3.27 6.86
CA ARG A 66 -6.77 -1.92 6.33
C ARG A 66 -6.16 -1.76 4.94
N MET A 67 -4.95 -2.27 4.72
CA MET A 67 -4.29 -2.24 3.42
C MET A 67 -5.08 -3.04 2.39
N GLN A 68 -5.45 -4.28 2.70
CA GLN A 68 -6.27 -5.13 1.83
C GLN A 68 -7.58 -4.44 1.43
N LYS A 69 -8.30 -3.88 2.40
CA LYS A 69 -9.54 -3.15 2.14
C LYS A 69 -9.31 -1.92 1.26
N ALA A 70 -8.28 -1.13 1.53
CA ALA A 70 -7.99 0.08 0.78
C ALA A 70 -7.58 -0.22 -0.68
N LEU A 71 -6.80 -1.29 -0.91
CA LEU A 71 -6.46 -1.78 -2.24
C LEU A 71 -7.70 -2.26 -2.99
N GLN A 72 -8.58 -3.02 -2.33
CA GLN A 72 -9.84 -3.47 -2.94
C GLN A 72 -10.77 -2.30 -3.30
N GLU A 73 -10.88 -1.29 -2.43
CA GLU A 73 -11.67 -0.08 -2.71
C GLU A 73 -11.10 0.69 -3.90
N TRP A 74 -9.77 0.88 -3.94
CA TRP A 74 -9.11 1.53 -5.06
C TRP A 74 -9.26 0.74 -6.36
N PHE A 75 -9.11 -0.58 -6.36
CA PHE A 75 -9.25 -1.40 -7.56
C PHE A 75 -10.65 -1.30 -8.16
N ASN A 76 -11.68 -1.20 -7.33
CA ASN A 76 -13.06 -1.01 -7.78
C ASN A 76 -13.36 0.42 -8.25
N ASN A 77 -12.55 1.41 -7.84
CA ASN A 77 -12.70 2.81 -8.25
C ASN A 77 -11.36 3.57 -8.29
N PRO A 78 -10.51 3.33 -9.31
CA PRO A 78 -9.12 3.80 -9.31
C PRO A 78 -8.94 5.32 -9.52
N GLY A 79 -10.03 6.09 -9.60
CA GLY A 79 -10.02 7.54 -9.80
C GLY A 79 -10.49 8.38 -8.60
N GLU A 80 -11.00 7.75 -7.54
CA GLU A 80 -11.33 8.44 -6.28
C GLU A 80 -10.11 8.55 -5.37
#